data_AF-A0A1G3IFH9-F1
#
_entry.id   AF-A0A1G3IFH9-F1
#
_cell.length_a   1.000
_cell.length_b   1.000
_cell.length_c   1.000
_cell.angle_alpha   90.00
_cell.angle_beta   90.00
_cell.angle_gamma   90.00
#
_symmetry.space_group_name_H-M   'P 1'
#
loop_
_entity.id
_entity.type
_entity.pdbx_description
1 polymer ?
#
loop_
_entity_poly.entity_id
_entity_poly.type
_entity_poly.pdbx_seq_one_letter_code
_entity_poly.pdbx_strand_id
1 'polypeptide(L)' 'MTQDEVCEAIIGYMRSAVGSSRSQSITPSTRIYDAIDSYAIVELVSHLTVTLGKEIDFGEATTDDLETPESFSRFVAGLG' A
#
# COMPACT_ATOMS: atom_id res chain seq x y z
N MET A 1 -3.20 -14.56 -1.98
CA MET A 1 -2.05 -13.69 -1.73
C MET A 1 -1.81 -13.64 -0.23
N THR A 2 -0.56 -13.73 0.22
CA THR A 2 -0.21 -13.56 1.64
C THR A 2 -0.09 -12.06 1.99
N GLN A 3 -0.08 -11.75 3.28
CA GLN A 3 0.21 -10.39 3.76
C GLN A 3 1.55 -9.87 3.20
N ASP A 4 2.57 -10.72 3.14
CA ASP A 4 3.90 -10.34 2.65
C ASP A 4 3.86 -9.93 1.17
N GLU A 5 3.13 -10.67 0.34
CA GLU A 5 2.96 -10.33 -1.09
C GLU A 5 2.24 -8.99 -1.27
N VAL A 6 1.22 -8.69 -0.43
CA VAL A 6 0.55 -7.38 -0.45
C VAL A 6 1.52 -6.27 -0.04
N CYS A 7 2.30 -6.50 1.02
CA CYS A 7 3.27 -5.54 1.52
C CYS A 7 4.34 -5.22 0.46
N GLU A 8 4.85 -6.24 -0.22
CA GLU A 8 5.80 -6.08 -1.33
C GLU A 8 5.18 -5.33 -2.51
N ALA A 9 3.92 -5.59 -2.86
CA ALA A 9 3.22 -4.85 -3.90
C ALA A 9 3.08 -3.36 -3.58
N ILE A 10 2.73 -3.04 -2.33
CA ILE A 10 2.63 -1.65 -1.85
C ILE A 10 4.00 -0.96 -1.92
N ILE A 11 5.03 -1.60 -1.38
CA ILE A 11 6.41 -1.06 -1.40
C ILE A 11 6.89 -0.87 -2.84
N GLY A 12 6.63 -1.85 -3.72
CA GLY A 12 6.99 -1.78 -5.13
C GLY A 12 6.35 -0.58 -5.83
N TYR A 13 5.05 -0.37 -5.61
CA TYR A 13 4.34 0.80 -6.14
C TYR A 13 4.92 2.10 -5.58
N MET A 14 5.08 2.22 -4.26
CA MET A 14 5.65 3.42 -3.63
C MET A 14 7.04 3.75 -4.17
N ARG A 15 7.91 2.74 -4.34
CA ARG A 15 9.24 2.90 -4.93
C ARG A 15 9.21 3.43 -6.36
N SER A 16 8.23 3.00 -7.14
CA SER A 16 7.99 3.50 -8.49
C SER A 16 7.54 4.96 -8.46
N ALA A 17 6.65 5.32 -7.53
CA ALA A 17 6.06 6.65 -7.42
C ALA A 17 7.03 7.73 -6.89
N VAL A 18 7.95 7.40 -5.98
CA VAL A 18 8.88 8.39 -5.38
C VAL A 18 10.13 8.69 -6.21
N GLY A 19 10.34 7.97 -7.33
CA GLY A 19 11.51 8.10 -8.19
C GLY A 19 12.81 7.50 -7.63
N SER A 20 13.82 7.38 -8.49
CA SER A 20 15.03 6.57 -8.25
C SER A 20 15.86 6.98 -7.03
N SER A 21 15.82 8.25 -6.63
CA SER A 21 16.64 8.76 -5.51
C SER A 21 16.07 8.42 -4.13
N ARG A 22 14.76 8.18 -4.01
CA ARG A 22 14.07 7.90 -2.74
C ARG A 22 13.55 6.47 -2.63
N SER A 23 13.61 5.68 -3.71
CA SER A 23 13.08 4.31 -3.73
C SER A 23 13.76 3.39 -2.70
N GLN A 24 15.07 3.54 -2.47
CA GLN A 24 15.79 2.71 -1.49
C GLN A 24 15.41 3.00 -0.03
N SER A 25 14.84 4.17 0.25
CA SER A 25 14.40 4.53 1.62
C SER A 25 12.98 4.08 1.93
N ILE A 26 12.26 3.49 0.98
CA ILE A 26 10.92 2.92 1.21
C ILE A 26 11.06 1.56 1.85
N THR A 27 10.44 1.41 3.01
CA THR A 27 10.43 0.23 3.89
C THR A 27 9.00 -0.08 4.33
N PRO A 28 8.73 -1.26 4.92
CA PRO A 28 7.40 -1.61 5.41
C PRO A 28 6.80 -0.64 6.44
N SER A 29 7.64 0.08 7.18
CA SER A 29 7.23 1.06 8.19
C SER A 29 7.20 2.51 7.68
N THR A 30 7.50 2.73 6.40
CA THR A 30 7.44 4.06 5.80
C THR A 30 6.00 4.55 5.76
N ARG A 31 5.73 5.75 6.28
CA ARG A 31 4.39 6.35 6.22
C ARG A 31 4.04 6.64 4.76
N ILE A 32 2.90 6.16 4.31
CA ILE A 32 2.46 6.25 2.92
C ILE A 32 2.30 7.72 2.51
N TYR A 33 1.65 8.53 3.36
CA TYR A 33 1.41 9.95 3.12
C TYR A 33 2.68 10.83 3.10
N ASP A 34 3.80 10.36 3.65
CA ASP A 34 5.09 11.08 3.62
C ASP A 34 5.90 10.74 2.35
N ALA A 35 5.56 9.62 1.70
CA ALA A 35 6.25 9.12 0.52
C ALA A 35 5.56 9.57 -0.77
N ILE A 36 4.25 9.41 -0.85
CA ILE A 36 3.47 9.63 -2.08
C ILE A 36 2.30 10.57 -1.83
N ASP A 37 1.86 11.29 -2.88
CA ASP A 37 0.75 12.22 -2.79
C ASP A 37 -0.62 11.52 -2.81
N SER A 38 -1.69 12.29 -2.56
CA SER A 38 -3.05 11.76 -2.53
C SER A 38 -3.50 11.14 -3.84
N TYR A 39 -2.96 11.57 -4.99
CA TYR A 39 -3.29 11.00 -6.29
C TYR A 39 -2.66 9.60 -6.44
N ALA A 40 -1.39 9.47 -6.08
CA ALA A 40 -0.68 8.20 -6.08
C ALA A 40 -1.27 7.18 -5.07
N ILE A 41 -1.89 7.64 -3.98
CA ILE A 41 -2.61 6.74 -3.06
C ILE A 41 -3.84 6.11 -3.73
N VAL A 42 -4.60 6.89 -4.51
CA VAL A 42 -5.76 6.36 -5.25
C VAL A 42 -5.31 5.35 -6.31
N GLU A 43 -4.20 5.64 -6.99
CA GLU A 43 -3.59 4.71 -7.95
C GLU A 43 -3.03 3.45 -7.28
N LEU A 44 -2.43 3.55 -6.09
CA LEU A 44 -2.01 2.40 -5.28
C LEU A 44 -3.20 1.47 -4.97
N VAL A 45 -4.31 2.04 -4.51
CA VAL A 45 -5.53 1.26 -4.21
C VAL A 45 -6.08 0.56 -5.46
N SER A 46 -6.09 1.27 -6.59
CA SER A 46 -6.50 0.71 -7.89
C SER A 46 -5.57 -0.41 -8.34
N HIS A 47 -4.25 -0.22 -8.18
CA HIS A 47 -3.24 -1.22 -8.47
C HIS A 47 -3.42 -2.48 -7.61
N LEU A 48 -3.67 -2.32 -6.31
CA LEU A 48 -3.94 -3.45 -5.42
C LEU A 48 -5.22 -4.19 -5.79
N THR A 49 -6.29 -3.47 -6.14
CA THR A 49 -7.56 -4.09 -6.58
C THR A 49 -7.36 -4.97 -7.80
N VAL A 50 -6.59 -4.48 -8.80
CA VAL A 50 -6.24 -5.26 -10.00
C VAL A 50 -5.35 -6.46 -9.64
N THR A 51 -4.32 -6.25 -8.83
CA THR A 51 -3.36 -7.30 -8.42
C THR A 51 -4.03 -8.40 -7.58
N LEU A 52 -4.98 -8.04 -6.71
CA LEU A 52 -5.72 -8.97 -5.86
C LEU A 52 -6.88 -9.65 -6.59
N GLY A 53 -7.33 -9.08 -7.72
CA GLY A 53 -8.52 -9.55 -8.44
C GLY A 53 -9.82 -9.43 -7.64
N LYS A 54 -9.84 -8.60 -6.60
CA LYS A 54 -11.02 -8.31 -5.76
C LYS A 54 -11.05 -6.85 -5.38
N GLU A 55 -12.25 -6.30 -5.23
CA GLU A 55 -12.44 -4.99 -4.62
C GLU A 55 -12.00 -5.03 -3.15
N ILE A 56 -11.33 -3.96 -2.74
CA ILE A 56 -10.95 -3.74 -1.35
C ILE A 56 -12.02 -2.84 -0.74
N ASP A 57 -12.79 -3.37 0.22
CA ASP A 57 -13.73 -2.57 0.98
C ASP A 57 -13.00 -1.84 2.10
N PHE A 58 -12.98 -0.51 2.02
CA PHE A 58 -12.37 0.37 3.02
C PHE A 58 -13.38 0.90 4.04
N GLY A 59 -14.63 0.43 4.02
CA GLY A 59 -15.69 0.92 4.91
C GLY A 59 -15.35 0.81 6.40
N GLU A 60 -14.55 -0.18 6.78
CA GLU A 60 -14.05 -0.37 8.15
C GLU A 60 -12.58 0.05 8.35
N ALA A 61 -11.91 0.56 7.31
CA ALA A 61 -10.50 0.95 7.39
C ALA A 61 -10.33 2.19 8.28
N THR A 62 -9.41 2.11 9.24
CA THR A 62 -8.98 3.27 10.02
C THR A 62 -7.79 3.96 9.36
N THR A 63 -7.44 5.15 9.84
CA THR A 63 -6.21 5.84 9.38
C THR A 63 -4.96 5.02 9.69
N ASP A 64 -4.95 4.30 10.82
CA ASP A 64 -3.83 3.47 11.26
C ASP A 64 -3.66 2.25 10.34
N ASP A 65 -4.77 1.70 9.81
CA ASP A 65 -4.73 0.61 8.84
C ASP A 65 -4.10 1.03 7.51
N LEU A 66 -4.12 2.32 7.18
CA LEU A 66 -3.61 2.84 5.90
C LEU A 66 -2.32 3.66 6.10
N GLU A 67 -1.68 3.57 7.26
CA GLU A 67 -0.55 4.44 7.59
C GLU A 67 0.74 4.00 6.89
N THR A 68 1.02 2.70 6.85
CA THR A 68 2.28 2.10 6.37
C THR A 68 2.00 0.88 5.47
N PRO A 69 2.94 0.46 4.61
CA PRO A 69 2.78 -0.79 3.86
C PRO A 69 2.48 -2.01 4.73
N GLU A 70 3.08 -2.07 5.92
CA GLU A 70 2.86 -3.16 6.88
C GLU A 70 1.44 -3.16 7.47
N SER A 71 0.95 -2.00 7.92
CA SER A 71 -0.41 -1.88 8.45
C SER A 71 -1.45 -2.12 7.35
N PHE A 72 -1.21 -1.57 6.16
CA PHE A 72 -2.13 -1.71 5.04
C PHE A 72 -2.17 -3.14 4.50
N SER A 73 -1.03 -3.82 4.37
CA SER A 73 -1.02 -5.24 4.01
C SER A 73 -1.74 -6.11 5.03
N ARG A 74 -1.62 -5.82 6.33
CA ARG A 74 -2.34 -6.54 7.39
C ARG A 74 -3.85 -6.34 7.28
N PHE A 75 -4.30 -5.11 7.05
CA PHE A 75 -5.70 -4.80 6.81
C PHE A 75 -6.25 -5.60 5.62
N VAL A 76 -5.57 -5.53 4.46
CA VAL A 76 -5.98 -6.24 3.24
C VAL A 76 -6.01 -7.76 3.42
N ALA A 77 -5.03 -8.31 4.15
CA ALA A 77 -4.99 -9.74 4.48
C ALA A 77 -6.12 -10.15 5.45
N GLY A 78 -6.60 -9.24 6.30
CA GLY A 78 -7.75 -9.47 7.18
C GLY A 78 -9.11 -9.50 6.46
N LEU A 79 -9.18 -9.03 5.21
CA LEU A 79 -10.42 -8.98 4.41
C LEU A 79 -10.83 -10.31 3.78
N GLY A 80 -10.09 -11.42 3.99
CA GLY A 80 -10.48 -12.73 3.46
C GLY A 80 -9.38 -13.77 3.49
#